data_AF-A0A2G2NMI2-F1
#
_entry.id   AF-A0A2G2NMI2-F1
#
_cell.length_a   1.000
_cell.length_b   1.000
_cell.length_c   1.000
_cell.angle_alpha   90.00
_cell.angle_beta   90.00
_cell.angle_gamma   90.00
#
_symmetry.space_group_name_H-M   'P 1'
#
loop_
_entity.id
_entity.type
_entity.pdbx_description
1 polymer ?
#
loop_
_entity_poly.entity_id
_entity_poly.type
_entity_poly.pdbx_seq_one_letter_code
_entity_poly.pdbx_strand_id
1 'polypeptide(L)'
;MKIVMFLVPVMLILVTLGVVLFSWAVKNGQYDDLEGPAHRILYDDDKDMIPDDARTDKTAKEASPPEQAVEVSEAGNPDEDKPQKG
;
A
#
# COMPACT_ATOMS: atom_id res chain seq x y z
N MET A 1 -12.50 39.87 -43.92
CA MET A 1 -13.49 38.82 -43.60
C MET A 1 -13.01 37.39 -43.97
N LYS A 2 -11.74 37.02 -43.73
CA LYS A 2 -11.23 35.64 -44.01
C LYS A 2 -10.86 34.87 -42.74
N ILE A 3 -10.60 35.58 -41.64
CA ILE A 3 -10.15 35.00 -40.38
C ILE A 3 -11.17 34.05 -39.76
N VAL A 4 -12.46 34.35 -39.92
CA VAL A 4 -13.58 33.54 -39.42
C VAL A 4 -13.57 32.14 -40.04
N MET A 5 -13.19 32.02 -41.32
CA MET A 5 -13.07 30.75 -42.03
C MET A 5 -11.98 29.84 -41.43
N PHE A 6 -10.98 30.39 -40.75
CA PHE A 6 -9.97 29.62 -40.01
C PHE A 6 -10.36 29.39 -38.54
N LEU A 7 -11.00 30.37 -37.89
CA LEU A 7 -11.39 30.24 -36.47
C LEU A 7 -12.47 29.18 -36.24
N VAL A 8 -13.46 29.09 -37.13
CA VAL A 8 -14.55 28.10 -37.01
C VAL A 8 -14.02 26.67 -36.99
N PRO A 9 -13.22 26.19 -37.96
CA PRO A 9 -12.71 24.83 -37.93
C PRO A 9 -11.74 24.59 -36.78
N VAL A 10 -10.91 25.58 -36.41
CA VAL A 10 -10.01 25.46 -35.25
C VAL A 10 -10.80 25.24 -33.97
N MET A 11 -11.88 26.00 -33.75
CA MET A 11 -12.73 25.81 -32.57
C MET A 11 -13.42 24.44 -32.56
N LEU A 12 -13.91 23.95 -33.71
CA LEU A 12 -14.50 22.61 -33.79
C LEU A 12 -13.49 21.52 -33.41
N ILE A 13 -12.24 21.64 -33.87
CA ILE A 13 -11.16 20.71 -33.50
C ILE A 13 -10.89 20.77 -32.00
N LEU A 14 -10.77 21.97 -31.42
CA LEU A 14 -10.51 22.13 -29.99
C LEU A 14 -11.63 21.54 -29.13
N VAL A 15 -12.90 21.78 -29.49
CA VAL A 15 -14.05 21.19 -28.79
C VAL A 15 -14.03 19.66 -28.90
N THR A 16 -13.79 19.14 -30.11
CA THR A 16 -13.71 17.68 -30.34
C THR A 16 -12.59 17.06 -29.50
N LEU A 17 -11.42 17.69 -29.49
CA LEU A 17 -10.28 17.24 -28.71
C LEU A 17 -10.59 17.26 -27.21
N GLY A 18 -11.22 18.33 -26.72
CA GLY A 18 -11.66 18.45 -25.33
C GLY A 18 -12.63 17.33 -24.93
N VAL A 19 -13.63 17.03 -25.76
CA VAL A 19 -14.58 15.94 -25.50
C VAL A 19 -13.90 14.58 -25.50
N VAL A 20 -12.96 14.33 -26.43
CA VAL A 20 -12.21 13.06 -26.50
C VAL A 20 -11.34 12.88 -25.26
N LEU A 21 -10.57 13.91 -24.89
CA LEU A 21 -9.70 13.86 -23.71
C LEU A 21 -10.50 13.72 -22.42
N PHE A 22 -11.59 14.47 -22.28
CA PHE A 22 -12.50 14.35 -21.14
C PHE A 22 -13.11 12.94 -21.05
N SER A 23 -13.62 12.41 -22.16
CA SER A 23 -14.19 11.07 -22.21
C SER A 23 -13.15 9.99 -21.88
N TRP A 24 -11.90 10.17 -22.30
CA TRP A 24 -10.79 9.30 -21.90
C TRP A 24 -10.52 9.39 -20.40
N ALA A 25 -10.40 10.59 -19.83
CA ALA A 25 -10.16 10.79 -18.41
C ALA A 25 -11.26 10.19 -17.52
N VAL A 26 -12.53 10.34 -17.91
CA VAL A 26 -13.67 9.71 -17.24
C VAL A 26 -13.56 8.18 -17.28
N LYS A 27 -13.26 7.60 -18.44
CA LYS A 27 -13.08 6.14 -18.58
C LYS A 27 -11.86 5.61 -17.83
N ASN A 28 -10.87 6.46 -17.59
CA ASN A 28 -9.65 6.13 -16.86
C ASN A 28 -9.81 6.27 -15.32
N GLY A 29 -11.02 6.55 -14.83
CA GLY A 29 -11.32 6.61 -13.40
C GLY A 29 -10.73 7.82 -12.68
N GLN A 30 -10.33 8.89 -13.39
CA GLN A 30 -9.72 10.07 -12.75
C GLN A 30 -10.66 10.77 -11.75
N TYR A 31 -11.96 10.55 -11.87
CA TYR A 31 -12.99 11.11 -10.99
C TYR A 31 -13.46 10.14 -9.90
N ASP A 32 -12.90 8.93 -9.83
CA ASP A 32 -13.32 7.93 -8.84
C ASP A 32 -12.74 8.21 -7.45
N ASP A 33 -11.65 9.00 -7.36
CA ASP A 33 -11.00 9.38 -6.10
C ASP A 33 -11.16 10.88 -5.78
N LEU A 34 -12.40 11.36 -5.80
CA LEU A 34 -12.73 12.71 -5.32
C LEU A 34 -12.83 12.80 -3.79
N GLU A 35 -12.90 11.67 -3.08
CA GLU A 35 -13.00 11.60 -1.62
C GLU A 35 -11.64 11.36 -0.91
N GLY A 36 -10.60 10.91 -1.62
CA GLY A 36 -9.30 10.56 -1.05
C GLY A 36 -8.55 11.65 -0.27
N PRO A 37 -8.56 12.93 -0.67
CA PRO A 37 -7.82 13.98 0.05
C PRO A 37 -8.48 14.44 1.35
N ALA A 38 -9.83 14.43 1.40
CA ALA A 38 -10.58 14.98 2.52
C ALA A 38 -10.44 14.12 3.80
N HIS A 39 -10.30 12.80 3.64
CA HIS A 39 -10.15 11.89 4.78
C HIS A 39 -8.72 11.90 5.34
N ARG A 40 -7.70 12.08 4.49
CA ARG A 40 -6.30 12.12 4.91
C ARG A 40 -5.98 13.33 5.78
N ILE A 41 -6.53 14.49 5.46
CA ILE A 41 -6.22 15.74 6.19
C ILE A 41 -6.77 15.77 7.62
N LEU A 42 -7.77 14.95 7.94
CA LEU A 42 -8.32 14.84 9.30
C LEU A 42 -7.64 13.76 10.16
N TYR A 43 -6.98 12.76 9.57
CA TYR A 43 -6.52 11.58 10.30
C TYR A 43 -5.02 11.25 10.13
N ASP A 44 -4.31 11.83 9.16
CA ASP A 44 -2.88 11.55 8.94
C ASP A 44 -1.95 12.31 9.92
N ASP A 45 -2.40 13.42 10.53
CA ASP A 45 -1.58 14.23 11.45
C ASP A 45 -1.56 13.69 12.89
N ASP A 46 -2.56 12.91 13.30
CA ASP A 46 -2.74 12.47 14.69
C ASP A 46 -2.17 11.08 14.99
N LYS A 47 -1.71 10.33 13.97
CA LYS A 47 -1.19 8.96 14.12
C LYS A 47 0.02 8.85 15.06
N ASP A 48 0.82 9.91 15.12
CA ASP A 48 1.99 10.02 16.00
C ASP A 48 1.64 10.66 17.36
N MET A 49 0.42 11.15 17.52
CA MET A 49 -0.12 11.73 18.76
C MET A 49 -0.93 10.73 19.60
N ILE A 50 -1.23 9.54 19.07
CA ILE A 50 -1.87 8.46 19.83
C ILE A 50 -0.86 7.87 20.82
N PRO A 51 -1.07 8.00 22.14
CA PRO A 51 -0.16 7.47 23.14
C PRO A 51 -0.18 5.93 23.11
N ASP A 52 0.97 5.30 23.39
CA ASP A 52 1.19 3.85 23.22
C ASP A 52 0.29 2.96 24.08
N ASP A 53 -0.31 3.52 25.12
CA ASP A 53 -1.27 2.90 26.04
C ASP A 53 -2.71 2.88 25.49
N ALA A 54 -3.04 3.72 24.51
CA ALA A 54 -4.34 3.77 23.84
C ALA A 54 -4.43 2.87 22.60
N ARG A 55 -3.31 2.25 22.18
CA ARG A 55 -3.25 1.33 21.03
C ARG A 55 -3.65 -0.08 21.47
N THR A 56 -4.93 -0.43 21.33
CA THR A 56 -5.50 -1.75 21.68
C THR A 56 -5.02 -2.94 20.84
N ASP A 57 -4.05 -2.74 19.93
CA ASP A 57 -3.54 -3.79 19.03
C ASP A 57 -2.23 -4.45 19.52
N LYS A 58 -1.74 -4.13 20.73
CA LYS A 58 -0.61 -4.83 21.38
C LYS A 58 -1.06 -6.03 22.23
N THR A 59 -1.82 -6.97 21.66
CA THR A 59 -2.04 -8.28 22.34
C THR A 59 -1.78 -9.49 21.43
N ALA A 60 -1.52 -9.31 20.13
CA ALA A 60 -1.31 -10.45 19.22
C ALA A 60 0.15 -10.65 18.73
N LYS A 61 1.16 -9.93 19.27
CA LYS A 61 2.55 -10.07 18.79
C LYS A 61 3.61 -10.33 19.88
N GLU A 62 3.20 -10.87 21.03
CA GLU A 62 4.08 -11.36 22.10
C GLU A 62 4.03 -12.90 22.24
N ALA A 63 4.05 -13.63 21.12
CA ALA A 63 4.23 -15.09 21.11
C ALA A 63 5.46 -15.51 20.30
N SER A 64 6.60 -14.87 20.57
CA SER A 64 7.91 -15.33 20.09
C SER A 64 8.96 -14.99 21.15
N PRO A 65 9.43 -15.98 21.96
CA PRO A 65 10.40 -15.71 23.01
C PRO A 65 11.80 -15.47 22.41
N PRO A 66 12.52 -14.42 22.85
CA PRO A 66 13.95 -14.31 22.63
C PRO A 66 14.67 -14.83 23.87
N GLU A 67 15.22 -16.04 23.84
CA GLU A 67 16.05 -16.52 24.96
C GLU A 67 17.33 -17.17 24.43
N GLN A 68 18.40 -16.38 24.44
CA GLN A 68 19.79 -16.85 24.36
C GLN A 68 20.37 -16.89 25.78
N ALA A 69 21.09 -17.98 26.06
CA ALA A 69 22.16 -18.19 27.06
C ALA A 69 21.79 -18.81 28.44
N VAL A 70 22.08 -20.12 28.60
CA VAL A 70 22.86 -20.76 29.70
C VAL A 70 23.38 -22.11 29.14
N GLU A 71 24.64 -22.27 28.71
CA GLU A 71 25.86 -22.68 29.45
C GLU A 71 25.87 -24.07 30.16
N VAL A 72 26.79 -24.93 29.66
CA VAL A 72 27.58 -26.02 30.29
C VAL A 72 26.92 -27.29 30.83
N SER A 73 27.48 -28.43 30.40
CA SER A 73 27.78 -29.71 31.09
C SER A 73 27.29 -30.93 30.30
N GLU A 74 28.15 -31.65 29.60
CA GLU A 74 29.10 -32.69 30.06
C GLU A 74 28.52 -34.11 29.87
N ALA A 75 29.35 -34.96 29.27
CA ALA A 75 29.30 -36.43 29.20
C ALA A 75 28.44 -37.14 28.13
N GLY A 76 29.14 -37.88 27.25
CA GLY A 76 28.74 -39.24 26.87
C GLY A 76 28.43 -39.52 25.39
N ASN A 77 29.48 -39.75 24.58
CA ASN A 77 29.40 -40.71 23.46
C ASN A 77 29.60 -42.11 24.08
N PRO A 78 28.97 -43.22 23.62
CA PRO A 78 29.22 -43.80 22.30
C PRO A 78 28.00 -44.54 21.66
N ASP A 79 28.21 -45.04 20.44
CA ASP A 79 27.60 -46.21 19.78
C ASP A 79 26.20 -46.70 20.22
N GLU A 80 25.28 -46.87 19.27
CA GLU A 80 24.78 -48.21 18.90
C GLU A 80 23.73 -48.18 17.76
N ASP A 81 24.12 -48.87 16.68
CA ASP A 81 23.36 -49.86 15.92
C ASP A 81 22.33 -49.46 14.83
N LYS A 82 22.56 -50.05 13.65
CA LYS A 82 21.77 -49.99 12.41
C LYS A 82 21.09 -51.35 12.25
N PRO A 83 19.85 -51.44 11.74
CA PRO A 83 19.68 -52.13 10.43
C PRO A 83 18.57 -51.46 9.60
N GLN A 84 18.77 -51.05 8.34
CA GLN A 84 18.80 -51.84 7.10
C GLN A 84 17.72 -52.93 6.94
N LYS A 85 16.68 -52.63 6.15
CA LYS A 85 15.96 -53.53 5.21
C LYS A 85 14.80 -52.73 4.60
N GLY A 86 14.47 -52.79 3.32
CA GLY A 86 14.85 -53.65 2.20
C GLY A 86 13.78 -53.45 1.13
#